data_AF-A0A0Q5QCN7-F1
#
_entry.id   AF-A0A0Q5QCN7-F1
#
_cell.length_a   1.000
_cell.length_b   1.000
_cell.length_c   1.000
_cell.angle_alpha   90.00
_cell.angle_beta   90.00
_cell.angle_gamma   90.00
#
_symmetry.space_group_name_H-M   'P 1'
#
loop_
_entity.id
_entity.type
_entity.pdbx_description
1 polymer ?
#
loop_
_entity_poly.entity_id
_entity_poly.type
_entity_poly.pdbx_seq_one_letter_code
_entity_poly.pdbx_strand_id
1 'polypeptide(L)'
;MIPYQIFFINYFNQNYLDQSVGSATKDTYILFPELFNGLTTSFNPFIHIANPAGGSINIFIYGIGAATIFALIFLCFKFGISVFEKFLITIGISGILLTYFIQYIYWVDALDFRLLCPFTFPLWLVLFKKMFALFSLKTYAIAFLSLASGLLFTMLSKGNYLKNRKGAEEFLTSEGLKDKPILFYVKDVENLEEIQLAELLSTVSPDIDLTFKAKDTLKKNTLTPHKVLQKFKIDRNKYQ
;
A
#
# COMPACT_ATOMS: atom_id res chain seq x y z
N MET A 1 8.05 -21.00 21.84
CA MET A 1 7.16 -21.16 20.67
C MET A 1 5.69 -21.28 21.05
N ILE A 2 5.31 -22.18 21.97
CA ILE A 2 3.90 -22.36 22.40
C ILE A 2 3.23 -21.06 22.91
N PRO A 3 3.86 -20.20 23.74
CA PRO A 3 3.23 -18.96 24.18
C PRO A 3 3.01 -17.95 23.04
N TYR A 4 3.98 -17.83 22.13
CA TYR A 4 3.88 -16.95 20.96
C TYR A 4 2.76 -17.39 20.01
N GLN A 5 2.61 -18.71 19.82
CA GLN A 5 1.53 -19.25 19.01
C GLN A 5 0.14 -19.01 19.64
N ILE A 6 0.00 -19.19 20.96
CA ILE A 6 -1.28 -19.04 21.65
C ILE A 6 -1.68 -17.57 21.78
N PHE A 7 -0.76 -16.69 22.19
CA PHE A 7 -1.07 -15.29 22.49
C PHE A 7 -1.00 -14.37 21.28
N PHE A 8 -0.22 -14.72 20.26
CA PHE A 8 0.00 -13.85 19.10
C PHE A 8 -0.61 -14.43 17.83
N ILE A 9 -0.21 -15.64 17.43
CA ILE A 9 -0.67 -16.23 16.17
C ILE A 9 -2.17 -16.54 16.20
N ASN A 10 -2.62 -17.33 17.18
CA ASN A 10 -4.02 -17.75 17.27
C ASN A 10 -4.99 -16.61 17.60
N TYR A 11 -4.50 -15.53 18.23
CA TYR A 11 -5.31 -14.37 18.61
C TYR A 11 -5.49 -13.39 17.45
N PHE A 12 -4.43 -13.13 16.66
CA PHE A 12 -4.46 -12.11 15.60
C PHE A 12 -4.69 -12.67 14.19
N ASN A 13 -4.26 -13.90 13.88
CA ASN A 13 -4.43 -14.48 12.55
C ASN A 13 -4.43 -16.02 12.59
N GLN A 14 -5.63 -16.62 12.63
CA GLN A 14 -5.80 -18.09 12.68
C GLN A 14 -5.26 -18.82 11.44
N ASN A 15 -5.15 -18.15 10.29
CA ASN A 15 -4.64 -18.72 9.04
C ASN A 15 -3.14 -18.44 8.84
N TYR A 16 -2.48 -17.78 9.80
CA TYR A 16 -1.08 -17.38 9.68
C TYR A 16 -0.14 -18.55 9.42
N LEU A 17 -0.40 -19.72 10.02
CA LEU A 17 0.43 -20.90 9.78
C LEU A 17 0.29 -21.40 8.35
N ASP A 18 -0.93 -21.46 7.80
CA ASP A 18 -1.18 -21.89 6.42
C ASP A 18 -0.60 -20.86 5.42
N GLN A 19 -0.73 -19.57 5.71
CA GLN A 19 -0.14 -18.48 4.90
C GLN A 19 1.39 -18.46 4.97
N SER A 20 1.97 -18.67 6.15
CA SER A 20 3.43 -18.72 6.34
C SER A 20 4.03 -19.95 5.69
N VAL A 21 3.36 -21.10 5.77
CA VAL A 21 3.73 -22.32 5.04
C VAL A 21 3.61 -22.10 3.53
N GLY A 22 2.56 -21.41 3.07
CA GLY A 22 2.41 -21.00 1.66
C GLY A 22 3.46 -20.00 1.17
N SER A 23 3.96 -19.11 2.03
CA SER A 23 5.06 -18.20 1.71
C SER A 23 6.41 -18.92 1.67
N ALA A 24 6.65 -19.83 2.60
CA ALA A 24 7.87 -20.63 2.68
C ALA A 24 8.03 -21.62 1.50
N THR A 25 6.93 -21.94 0.80
CA THR A 25 6.92 -22.77 -0.41
C THR A 25 6.93 -21.96 -1.71
N LYS A 26 6.92 -20.62 -1.66
CA LYS A 26 7.07 -19.79 -2.86
C LYS A 26 8.45 -20.03 -3.48
N ASP A 27 8.46 -20.27 -4.78
CA ASP A 27 9.70 -20.40 -5.52
C ASP A 27 10.48 -19.07 -5.53
N THR A 28 11.81 -19.17 -5.41
CA THR A 28 12.73 -18.01 -5.42
C THR A 28 12.53 -17.08 -6.62
N TYR A 29 12.10 -17.59 -7.78
CA TYR A 29 11.86 -16.78 -8.97
C TYR A 29 10.62 -15.87 -8.85
N ILE A 30 9.70 -16.13 -7.91
CA ILE A 30 8.53 -15.30 -7.63
C ILE A 30 8.90 -14.15 -6.66
N LEU A 31 9.75 -14.46 -5.67
CA LEU A 31 10.16 -13.50 -4.64
C LEU A 31 11.03 -12.36 -5.20
N PHE A 32 11.81 -12.63 -6.25
CA PHE A 32 12.70 -11.62 -6.83
C PHE A 32 11.94 -10.47 -7.53
N PRO A 33 10.95 -10.73 -8.42
CA PRO A 33 10.06 -9.69 -8.93
C PRO A 33 9.32 -8.93 -7.83
N GLU A 34 8.86 -9.61 -6.78
CA GLU A 34 8.21 -8.97 -5.63
C GLU A 34 9.16 -7.97 -4.95
N LEU A 35 10.39 -8.39 -4.62
CA LEU A 35 11.42 -7.50 -4.07
C LEU A 35 11.70 -6.30 -5.00
N PHE A 36 11.81 -6.54 -6.30
CA PHE A 36 12.06 -5.47 -7.28
C PHE A 36 10.92 -4.44 -7.30
N ASN A 37 9.66 -4.90 -7.26
CA ASN A 37 8.50 -4.02 -7.14
C ASN A 37 8.51 -3.23 -5.82
N GLY A 38 8.89 -3.88 -4.72
CA GLY A 38 9.06 -3.22 -3.42
C GLY A 38 10.12 -2.13 -3.43
N LEU A 39 11.26 -2.40 -4.05
CA LEU A 39 12.37 -1.44 -4.18
C LEU A 39 12.00 -0.26 -5.08
N THR A 40 11.45 -0.52 -6.26
CA THR A 40 11.02 0.55 -7.17
C THR A 40 9.91 1.42 -6.55
N THR A 41 9.03 0.83 -5.76
CA THR A 41 8.04 1.56 -4.94
C THR A 41 8.72 2.44 -3.89
N SER A 42 9.68 1.88 -3.13
CA SER A 42 10.37 2.57 -2.03
C SER A 42 11.33 3.68 -2.48
N PHE A 43 11.85 3.59 -3.70
CA PHE A 43 12.73 4.59 -4.32
C PHE A 43 11.97 5.57 -5.24
N ASN A 44 10.65 5.63 -5.15
CA ASN A 44 9.84 6.54 -5.94
C ASN A 44 9.23 7.66 -5.07
N PRO A 45 9.64 8.93 -5.27
CA PRO A 45 9.11 10.06 -4.51
C PRO A 45 7.68 10.44 -4.94
N PHE A 46 7.14 9.85 -6.01
CA PHE A 46 5.80 10.11 -6.56
C PHE A 46 4.88 8.89 -6.44
N ILE A 47 5.22 7.94 -5.58
CA ILE A 47 4.51 6.65 -5.49
C ILE A 47 3.04 6.79 -5.09
N HIS A 48 2.67 7.85 -4.38
CA HIS A 48 1.27 8.17 -4.02
C HIS A 48 0.36 8.45 -5.22
N ILE A 49 0.93 8.58 -6.42
CA ILE A 49 0.19 8.71 -7.69
C ILE A 49 -0.18 7.34 -8.28
N ALA A 50 0.43 6.25 -7.80
CA ALA A 50 0.15 4.91 -8.32
C ALA A 50 -1.32 4.53 -8.11
N ASN A 51 -1.92 3.95 -9.16
CA ASN A 51 -3.27 3.39 -9.11
C ASN A 51 -3.24 2.03 -8.38
N PRO A 52 -3.89 1.84 -7.23
CA PRO A 52 -3.91 0.56 -6.54
C PRO A 52 -4.57 -0.58 -7.34
N ALA A 53 -5.46 -0.28 -8.28
CA ALA A 53 -6.07 -1.23 -9.22
C ALA A 53 -5.21 -1.55 -10.45
N GLY A 54 -4.01 -0.96 -10.56
CA GLY A 54 -3.08 -1.19 -11.67
C GLY A 54 -3.30 -0.27 -12.88
N GLY A 55 -2.45 -0.41 -13.90
CA GLY A 55 -2.56 0.35 -15.15
C GLY A 55 -1.22 0.67 -15.80
N SER A 56 -1.25 1.14 -17.05
CA SER A 56 -0.05 1.52 -17.81
C SER A 56 0.72 2.69 -17.16
N ILE A 57 0.01 3.57 -16.44
CA ILE A 57 0.60 4.65 -15.65
C ILE A 57 1.48 4.12 -14.51
N ASN A 58 1.13 2.98 -13.91
CA ASN A 58 1.94 2.40 -12.83
C ASN A 58 3.30 1.93 -13.33
N ILE A 59 3.38 1.44 -14.56
CA ILE A 59 4.66 1.05 -15.18
C ILE A 59 5.61 2.26 -15.23
N PHE A 60 5.08 3.42 -15.64
CA PHE A 60 5.86 4.66 -15.68
C PHE A 60 6.28 5.09 -14.27
N ILE A 61 5.37 5.03 -13.29
CA ILE A 61 5.63 5.37 -11.89
C ILE A 61 6.71 4.46 -11.30
N TYR A 62 6.60 3.14 -11.43
CA TYR A 62 7.65 2.20 -10.99
C TYR A 62 8.98 2.43 -11.73
N GLY A 63 8.92 2.83 -13.00
CA GLY A 63 10.08 3.25 -13.79
C GLY A 63 10.86 4.41 -13.18
N ILE A 64 10.17 5.39 -12.57
CA ILE A 64 10.82 6.48 -11.81
C ILE A 64 11.64 5.90 -10.65
N GLY A 65 11.07 4.95 -9.91
CA GLY A 65 11.78 4.27 -8.82
C GLY A 65 13.06 3.58 -9.27
N ALA A 66 12.99 2.83 -10.38
CA ALA A 66 14.16 2.20 -10.98
C ALA A 66 15.20 3.26 -11.40
N ALA A 67 14.77 4.35 -12.04
CA ALA A 67 15.66 5.44 -12.44
C ALA A 67 16.35 6.11 -11.24
N THR A 68 15.66 6.26 -10.10
CA THR A 68 16.23 6.76 -8.85
C THR A 68 17.34 5.84 -8.33
N ILE A 69 17.13 4.52 -8.36
CA ILE A 69 18.14 3.53 -7.96
C ILE A 69 19.36 3.63 -8.89
N PHE A 70 19.15 3.69 -10.20
CA PHE A 70 20.24 3.87 -11.17
C PHE A 70 20.99 5.20 -10.95
N ALA A 71 20.28 6.28 -10.64
CA ALA A 71 20.88 7.57 -10.34
C ALA A 71 21.76 7.49 -9.08
N LEU A 72 21.31 6.84 -8.01
CA LEU A 72 22.12 6.62 -6.81
C LEU A 72 23.41 5.86 -7.16
N ILE A 73 23.30 4.75 -7.88
CA ILE A 73 24.45 3.94 -8.29
C ILE A 73 25.43 4.78 -9.13
N PHE A 74 24.93 5.44 -10.16
CA PHE A 74 25.72 6.29 -11.04
C PHE A 74 26.44 7.41 -10.28
N LEU A 75 25.75 8.10 -9.37
CA LEU A 75 26.32 9.19 -8.58
C LEU A 75 27.38 8.69 -7.59
N CYS A 76 27.19 7.52 -7.00
CA CYS A 76 28.19 6.88 -6.16
C CYS A 76 29.47 6.55 -6.95
N PHE A 77 29.35 6.06 -8.19
CA PHE A 77 30.51 5.84 -9.06
C PHE A 77 31.17 7.15 -9.48
N LYS A 78 30.40 8.16 -9.89
CA LYS A 78 30.91 9.42 -10.41
C LYS A 78 31.64 10.26 -9.36
N PHE A 79 31.13 10.30 -8.13
CA PHE A 79 31.65 11.18 -7.06
C PHE A 79 32.41 10.43 -5.97
N GLY A 80 32.57 9.10 -6.12
CA GLY A 80 33.11 8.24 -5.08
C GLY A 80 32.23 8.17 -3.83
N ILE A 81 32.65 7.35 -2.88
CA ILE A 81 31.88 7.06 -1.66
C ILE A 81 32.76 7.30 -0.43
N SER A 82 32.35 8.23 0.44
CA SER A 82 33.04 8.51 1.70
C SER A 82 32.85 7.38 2.72
N VAL A 83 33.65 7.35 3.79
CA VAL A 83 33.53 6.32 4.85
C VAL A 83 32.14 6.30 5.47
N PHE A 84 31.58 7.47 5.75
CA PHE A 84 30.21 7.57 6.29
C PHE A 84 29.15 7.14 5.27
N GLU A 85 29.32 7.47 3.99
CA GLU A 85 28.40 7.01 2.93
C GLU A 85 28.48 5.48 2.76
N LYS A 86 29.68 4.88 2.86
CA LYS A 86 29.84 3.43 2.86
C LYS A 86 29.07 2.79 4.01
N PHE A 87 29.16 3.35 5.22
CA PHE A 87 28.39 2.87 6.37
C PHE A 87 26.87 2.90 6.11
N LEU A 88 26.34 4.01 5.59
CA LEU A 88 24.92 4.14 5.26
C LEU A 88 24.48 3.15 4.17
N ILE A 89 25.29 3.00 3.12
CA ILE A 89 25.03 2.06 2.02
C ILE A 89 25.03 0.62 2.55
N THR A 90 26.00 0.25 3.36
CA THR A 90 26.10 -1.10 3.94
C THR A 90 24.86 -1.41 4.78
N ILE A 91 24.46 -0.53 5.70
CA ILE A 91 23.28 -0.76 6.54
C ILE A 91 22.00 -0.87 5.68
N GLY A 92 21.83 0.03 4.70
CA GLY A 92 20.67 0.01 3.83
C GLY A 92 20.58 -1.27 3.00
N ILE A 93 21.67 -1.66 2.34
CA ILE A 93 21.72 -2.89 1.53
C ILE A 93 21.56 -4.13 2.41
N SER A 94 22.26 -4.22 3.55
CA SER A 94 22.11 -5.35 4.47
C SER A 94 20.68 -5.49 4.97
N GLY A 95 20.01 -4.39 5.31
CA GLY A 95 18.61 -4.40 5.73
C GLY A 95 17.64 -4.87 4.64
N ILE A 96 17.84 -4.41 3.40
CA ILE A 96 17.07 -4.87 2.23
C ILE A 96 17.27 -6.37 2.01
N LEU A 97 18.51 -6.85 2.06
CA LEU A 97 18.82 -8.28 1.91
C LEU A 97 18.19 -9.12 3.02
N LEU A 98 18.27 -8.67 4.27
CA LEU A 98 17.63 -9.35 5.40
C LEU A 98 16.10 -9.38 5.25
N THR A 99 15.50 -8.30 4.74
CA THR A 99 14.05 -8.24 4.45
C THR A 99 13.66 -9.27 3.40
N TYR A 100 14.46 -9.44 2.35
CA TYR A 100 14.26 -10.50 1.36
C TYR A 100 14.30 -11.89 2.00
N PHE A 101 15.27 -12.17 2.88
CA PHE A 101 15.34 -13.47 3.54
C PHE A 101 14.22 -13.71 4.56
N ILE A 102 13.68 -12.65 5.16
CA ILE A 102 12.53 -12.75 6.07
C ILE A 102 11.28 -13.28 5.37
N GLN A 103 11.12 -13.06 4.07
CA GLN A 103 9.97 -13.55 3.28
C GLN A 103 9.85 -15.08 3.25
N TYR A 104 10.96 -15.80 3.49
CA TYR A 104 10.97 -17.27 3.58
C TYR A 104 10.46 -17.78 4.93
N ILE A 105 10.39 -16.92 5.94
CA ILE A 105 10.04 -17.28 7.33
C ILE A 105 8.68 -16.68 7.72
N TYR A 106 8.35 -15.52 7.15
CA TYR A 106 7.13 -14.76 7.43
C TYR A 106 6.36 -14.54 6.13
N TRP A 107 5.04 -14.66 6.18
CA TRP A 107 4.17 -14.17 5.12
C TRP A 107 4.27 -12.64 5.08
N VAL A 108 4.64 -12.11 3.92
CA VAL A 108 4.84 -10.68 3.65
C VAL A 108 3.85 -10.30 2.55
N ASP A 109 2.87 -9.46 2.88
CA ASP A 109 1.86 -8.92 1.95
C ASP A 109 2.39 -7.64 1.27
N ALA A 110 1.68 -7.12 0.26
CA ALA A 110 2.04 -5.88 -0.44
C ALA A 110 2.14 -4.66 0.52
N LEU A 111 1.41 -4.68 1.64
CA LEU A 111 1.53 -3.71 2.73
C LEU A 111 2.88 -3.78 3.47
N ASP A 112 3.52 -4.94 3.47
CA ASP A 112 4.77 -5.22 4.18
C ASP A 112 6.01 -4.73 3.42
N PHE A 113 5.88 -4.25 2.18
CA PHE A 113 6.95 -3.47 1.55
C PHE A 113 7.30 -2.18 2.31
N ARG A 114 6.44 -1.75 3.25
CA ARG A 114 6.78 -0.71 4.24
C ARG A 114 7.97 -1.10 5.12
N LEU A 115 8.27 -2.39 5.28
CA LEU A 115 9.47 -2.88 5.99
C LEU A 115 10.76 -2.46 5.27
N LEU A 116 10.73 -2.19 3.97
CA LEU A 116 11.88 -1.65 3.23
C LEU A 116 12.13 -0.16 3.54
N CYS A 117 11.12 0.59 3.99
CA CYS A 117 11.22 2.03 4.24
C CYS A 117 12.38 2.41 5.19
N PRO A 118 12.54 1.81 6.38
CA PRO A 118 13.66 2.13 7.27
C PRO A 118 15.03 1.82 6.64
N PHE A 119 15.13 0.82 5.78
CA PHE A 119 16.39 0.41 5.15
C PHE A 119 16.71 1.19 3.87
N THR A 120 15.71 1.78 3.22
CA THR A 120 15.91 2.66 2.06
C THR A 120 16.23 4.09 2.49
N PHE A 121 15.85 4.52 3.69
CA PHE A 121 16.14 5.87 4.19
C PHE A 121 17.64 6.25 4.19
N PRO A 122 18.59 5.41 4.68
CA PRO A 122 20.03 5.68 4.56
C PRO A 122 20.49 5.90 3.11
N LEU A 123 19.92 5.16 2.16
CA LEU A 123 20.25 5.25 0.74
C LEU A 123 19.71 6.54 0.12
N TRP A 124 18.52 6.98 0.54
CA TRP A 124 17.97 8.30 0.21
C TRP A 124 18.86 9.45 0.70
N LEU A 125 19.43 9.36 1.90
CA LEU A 125 20.36 10.38 2.42
C LEU A 125 21.61 10.50 1.53
N VAL A 126 22.18 9.37 1.10
CA VAL A 126 23.33 9.36 0.18
C VAL A 126 22.95 9.97 -1.16
N LEU A 127 21.81 9.57 -1.72
CA LEU A 127 21.30 10.11 -2.99
C LEU A 127 21.14 11.63 -2.92
N PHE A 128 20.41 12.15 -1.93
CA PHE A 128 20.16 13.58 -1.80
C PHE A 128 21.44 14.38 -1.60
N LYS A 129 22.41 13.86 -0.82
CA LYS A 129 23.71 14.50 -0.67
C LYS A 129 24.44 14.62 -2.01
N LYS A 130 24.46 13.56 -2.83
CA LYS A 130 25.10 13.58 -4.15
C LYS A 130 24.35 14.48 -5.13
N MET A 131 23.02 14.46 -5.12
CA MET A 131 22.22 15.37 -5.94
C MET A 131 22.43 16.83 -5.54
N PHE A 132 22.52 17.13 -4.24
CA PHE A 132 22.83 18.47 -3.74
C PHE A 132 24.20 18.97 -4.20
N ALA A 133 25.21 18.10 -4.28
CA ALA A 133 26.50 18.48 -4.84
C ALA A 133 26.44 18.89 -6.32
N LEU A 134 25.50 18.33 -7.10
CA LEU A 134 25.31 18.64 -8.52
C LEU A 134 24.38 19.84 -8.77
N PHE A 135 23.26 19.88 -8.05
CA PHE A 135 22.14 20.76 -8.36
C PHE A 135 21.90 21.83 -7.28
N SER A 136 22.64 21.76 -6.17
CA SER A 136 22.50 22.68 -5.03
C SER A 136 21.04 22.79 -4.57
N LEU A 137 20.53 24.00 -4.38
CA LEU A 137 19.15 24.29 -3.97
C LEU A 137 18.09 23.66 -4.90
N LYS A 138 18.41 23.40 -6.18
CA LYS A 138 17.45 22.78 -7.12
C LYS A 138 17.11 21.34 -6.74
N THR A 139 17.92 20.66 -5.92
CA THR A 139 17.61 19.32 -5.39
C THR A 139 16.31 19.31 -4.59
N TYR A 140 15.99 20.41 -3.89
CA TYR A 140 14.73 20.54 -3.14
C TYR A 140 13.49 20.60 -4.04
N ALA A 141 13.66 20.88 -5.33
CA ALA A 141 12.54 20.86 -6.28
C ALA A 141 11.90 19.46 -6.35
N ILE A 142 12.68 18.38 -6.18
CA ILE A 142 12.14 17.01 -6.17
C ILE A 142 11.18 16.82 -4.99
N ALA A 143 11.59 17.23 -3.79
CA ALA A 143 10.73 17.17 -2.60
C ALA A 143 9.51 18.07 -2.73
N PHE A 144 9.68 19.28 -3.24
CA PHE A 144 8.57 20.21 -3.47
C PHE A 144 7.56 19.65 -4.49
N LEU A 145 8.03 19.14 -5.63
CA LEU A 145 7.17 18.56 -6.66
C LEU A 145 6.46 17.30 -6.16
N SER A 146 7.15 16.46 -5.38
CA SER A 146 6.55 15.29 -4.73
C SER A 146 5.37 15.71 -3.83
N LEU A 147 5.59 16.65 -2.91
CA LEU A 147 4.53 17.16 -2.04
C LEU A 147 3.39 17.85 -2.81
N ALA A 148 3.74 18.71 -3.78
CA ALA A 148 2.77 19.42 -4.59
C ALA A 148 1.88 18.45 -5.38
N SER A 149 2.47 17.39 -5.96
CA SER A 149 1.71 16.36 -6.65
C SER A 149 0.77 15.62 -5.68
N GLY A 150 1.24 15.24 -4.49
CA GLY A 150 0.39 14.58 -3.49
C GLY A 150 -0.79 15.45 -3.04
N LEU A 151 -0.55 16.75 -2.86
CA LEU A 151 -1.61 17.71 -2.56
C LEU A 151 -2.62 17.85 -3.70
N LEU A 152 -2.15 17.97 -4.95
CA LEU A 152 -3.01 18.07 -6.12
C LEU A 152 -3.89 16.83 -6.28
N PHE A 153 -3.31 15.62 -6.16
CA PHE A 153 -4.08 14.37 -6.22
C PHE A 153 -5.12 14.29 -5.09
N THR A 154 -4.76 14.70 -3.88
CA THR A 154 -5.69 14.78 -2.75
C THR A 154 -6.84 15.75 -3.00
N MET A 155 -6.55 16.91 -3.60
CA MET A 155 -7.57 17.89 -3.95
C MET A 155 -8.51 17.38 -5.05
N LEU A 156 -7.96 16.73 -6.08
CA LEU A 156 -8.73 16.14 -7.17
C LEU A 156 -9.61 14.97 -6.68
N SER A 157 -9.10 14.13 -5.77
CA SER A 157 -9.84 13.00 -5.22
C SER A 157 -10.96 13.42 -4.27
N LYS A 158 -10.79 14.52 -3.52
CA LYS A 158 -11.79 15.05 -2.57
C LYS A 158 -13.15 15.30 -3.22
N GLY A 159 -13.16 15.76 -4.48
CA GLY A 159 -14.40 16.02 -5.23
C GLY A 159 -15.24 14.75 -5.45
N ASN A 160 -14.59 13.63 -5.76
CA ASN A 160 -15.28 12.35 -5.98
C ASN A 160 -15.66 11.69 -4.66
N TYR A 161 -14.80 11.80 -3.64
CA TYR A 161 -15.09 11.29 -2.29
C TYR A 161 -16.36 11.92 -1.69
N LEU A 162 -16.52 13.24 -1.74
CA LEU A 162 -17.71 13.90 -1.20
C LEU A 162 -19.00 13.52 -1.93
N LYS A 163 -18.93 13.34 -3.26
CA LYS A 163 -20.08 12.86 -4.06
C LYS A 163 -20.43 11.41 -3.71
N ASN A 164 -19.42 10.55 -3.60
CA ASN A 164 -19.60 9.15 -3.23
C ASN A 164 -20.17 8.99 -1.82
N ARG A 165 -19.70 9.81 -0.87
CA ARG A 165 -20.23 9.84 0.50
C ARG A 165 -21.70 10.27 0.51
N LYS A 166 -22.07 11.28 -0.28
CA LYS A 166 -23.47 11.71 -0.42
C LYS A 166 -24.35 10.59 -1.02
N GLY A 167 -23.88 9.91 -2.06
CA GLY A 167 -24.61 8.78 -2.65
C GLY A 167 -24.74 7.58 -1.71
N ALA A 168 -23.70 7.30 -0.90
CA ALA A 168 -23.76 6.31 0.17
C ALA A 168 -24.80 6.67 1.25
N GLU A 169 -24.87 7.95 1.63
CA GLU A 169 -25.88 8.45 2.56
C GLU A 169 -27.31 8.33 2.03
N GLU A 170 -27.54 8.71 0.77
CA GLU A 170 -28.84 8.54 0.10
C GLU A 170 -29.24 7.05 0.03
N PHE A 171 -28.31 6.17 -0.33
CA PHE A 171 -28.53 4.72 -0.34
C PHE A 171 -28.92 4.19 1.03
N LEU A 172 -28.11 4.43 2.07
CA LEU A 172 -28.36 3.93 3.43
C LEU A 172 -29.66 4.48 4.03
N THR A 173 -30.01 5.73 3.70
CA THR A 173 -31.28 6.35 4.10
C THR A 173 -32.46 5.69 3.38
N SER A 174 -32.35 5.44 2.07
CA SER A 174 -33.41 4.79 1.28
C SER A 174 -33.69 3.35 1.71
N GLU A 175 -32.67 2.63 2.17
CA GLU A 175 -32.80 1.26 2.71
C GLU A 175 -33.21 1.27 4.20
N GLY A 176 -33.30 2.44 4.84
CA GLY A 176 -33.61 2.55 6.27
C GLY A 176 -32.57 1.87 7.17
N LEU A 177 -31.30 1.88 6.73
CA LEU A 177 -30.14 1.23 7.38
C LEU A 177 -29.18 2.23 8.01
N LYS A 178 -29.33 3.54 7.79
CA LYS A 178 -28.40 4.59 8.26
C LYS A 178 -28.03 4.48 9.74
N ASP A 179 -29.01 4.24 10.61
CA ASP A 179 -28.83 4.24 12.07
C ASP A 179 -28.95 2.84 12.67
N LYS A 180 -28.68 1.79 11.89
CA LYS A 180 -28.78 0.38 12.32
C LYS A 180 -27.44 -0.34 12.17
N PRO A 181 -27.19 -1.40 12.96
CA PRO A 181 -26.03 -2.25 12.78
C PRO A 181 -26.09 -3.01 11.46
N ILE A 182 -25.10 -2.77 10.61
CA ILE A 182 -24.98 -3.39 9.29
C ILE A 182 -23.82 -4.39 9.32
N LEU A 183 -24.05 -5.56 8.72
CA LEU A 183 -22.97 -6.47 8.37
C LEU A 183 -22.60 -6.24 6.91
N PHE A 184 -21.33 -5.99 6.61
CA PHE A 184 -20.84 -5.92 5.23
C PHE A 184 -20.08 -7.20 4.90
N TYR A 185 -20.63 -7.98 3.97
CA TYR A 185 -20.02 -9.24 3.57
C TYR A 185 -18.86 -9.00 2.61
N VAL A 186 -17.68 -9.50 2.97
CA VAL A 186 -16.46 -9.49 2.15
C VAL A 186 -16.01 -10.93 1.97
N LYS A 187 -15.68 -11.31 0.74
CA LYS A 187 -15.25 -12.70 0.46
C LYS A 187 -13.83 -12.95 0.96
N ASP A 188 -12.95 -11.96 0.77
CA ASP A 188 -11.54 -12.00 1.15
C ASP A 188 -11.04 -10.59 1.46
N VAL A 189 -10.18 -10.45 2.48
CA VAL A 189 -9.57 -9.18 2.87
C VAL A 189 -8.65 -8.65 1.76
N GLU A 190 -8.16 -9.54 0.89
CA GLU A 190 -7.34 -9.16 -0.27
C GLU A 190 -8.15 -8.40 -1.34
N ASN A 191 -9.49 -8.47 -1.32
CA ASN A 191 -10.32 -7.73 -2.26
C ASN A 191 -10.51 -6.26 -1.84
N LEU A 192 -9.51 -5.44 -2.19
CA LEU A 192 -9.46 -4.01 -1.86
C LEU A 192 -10.69 -3.23 -2.32
N GLU A 193 -11.34 -3.61 -3.42
CA GLU A 193 -12.55 -2.91 -3.88
C GLU A 193 -13.74 -3.11 -2.94
N GLU A 194 -13.90 -4.32 -2.40
CA GLU A 194 -14.97 -4.64 -1.44
C GLU A 194 -14.73 -3.92 -0.10
N ILE A 195 -13.47 -3.86 0.34
CA ILE A 195 -13.07 -3.16 1.55
C ILE A 195 -13.29 -1.65 1.42
N GLN A 196 -12.84 -1.03 0.31
CA GLN A 196 -13.02 0.41 0.09
C GLN A 196 -14.50 0.81 0.08
N LEU A 197 -15.37 -0.07 -0.42
CA LEU A 197 -16.81 0.17 -0.38
C LEU A 197 -17.36 0.09 1.05
N ALA A 198 -16.90 -0.87 1.85
CA ALA A 198 -17.25 -0.95 3.27
C ALA A 198 -16.77 0.30 4.04
N GLU A 199 -15.54 0.76 3.77
CA GLU A 199 -14.96 1.98 4.35
C GLU A 199 -15.76 3.23 3.96
N LEU A 200 -16.19 3.34 2.71
CA LEU A 200 -17.03 4.46 2.27
C LEU A 200 -18.35 4.48 3.05
N LEU A 201 -19.02 3.34 3.21
CA LEU A 201 -20.26 3.24 3.97
C LEU A 201 -20.04 3.55 5.46
N SER A 202 -18.91 3.13 6.03
CA SER A 202 -18.60 3.36 7.44
C SER A 202 -18.36 4.84 7.77
N THR A 203 -18.00 5.65 6.77
CA THR A 203 -17.90 7.12 6.92
C THR A 203 -19.24 7.83 7.04
N VAL A 204 -20.35 7.12 6.77
CA VAL A 204 -21.72 7.61 6.87
C VAL A 204 -22.44 6.99 8.07
N SER A 205 -22.33 5.66 8.22
CA SER A 205 -22.87 4.93 9.37
C SER A 205 -21.73 4.25 10.12
N PRO A 206 -21.44 4.62 11.37
CA PRO A 206 -20.30 4.07 12.09
C PRO A 206 -20.50 2.61 12.57
N ASP A 207 -21.73 2.10 12.54
CA ASP A 207 -22.10 0.77 13.05
C ASP A 207 -22.11 -0.28 11.91
N ILE A 208 -20.97 -0.40 11.24
CA ILE A 208 -20.75 -1.36 10.15
C ILE A 208 -19.62 -2.33 10.54
N ASP A 209 -19.96 -3.61 10.61
CA ASP A 209 -19.02 -4.70 10.87
C ASP A 209 -18.77 -5.53 9.62
N LEU A 210 -17.52 -5.97 9.41
CA LEU A 210 -17.18 -6.89 8.34
C LEU A 210 -17.56 -8.33 8.72
N THR A 211 -18.14 -9.08 7.79
CA THR A 211 -18.36 -10.53 7.94
C THR A 211 -17.82 -11.31 6.75
N PHE A 212 -17.16 -12.43 7.04
CA PHE A 212 -16.63 -13.36 6.04
C PHE A 212 -17.52 -14.59 5.85
N LYS A 213 -18.62 -14.69 6.62
CA LYS A 213 -19.48 -15.86 6.62
C LYS A 213 -20.57 -15.69 5.57
N ALA A 214 -20.53 -16.50 4.51
CA ALA A 214 -21.53 -16.47 3.44
C ALA A 214 -22.97 -16.62 3.95
N LYS A 215 -23.20 -17.37 5.04
CA LYS A 215 -24.53 -17.52 5.67
C LYS A 215 -25.13 -16.20 6.17
N ASP A 216 -24.28 -15.21 6.50
CA ASP A 216 -24.76 -13.92 7.00
C ASP A 216 -25.38 -13.09 5.88
N THR A 217 -25.11 -13.36 4.60
CA THR A 217 -25.72 -12.62 3.46
C THR A 217 -27.24 -12.78 3.35
N LEU A 218 -27.79 -13.82 3.99
CA LEU A 218 -29.22 -14.08 4.08
C LEU A 218 -29.94 -13.18 5.10
N LYS A 219 -29.21 -12.52 6.00
CA LYS A 219 -29.80 -11.58 6.98
C LYS A 219 -30.17 -10.27 6.29
N LYS A 220 -31.27 -9.65 6.75
CA LYS A 220 -31.78 -8.40 6.19
C LYS A 220 -30.84 -7.21 6.39
N ASN A 221 -30.05 -7.20 7.46
CA ASN A 221 -29.08 -6.15 7.75
C ASN A 221 -27.69 -6.44 7.16
N THR A 222 -27.56 -7.42 6.28
CA THR A 222 -26.29 -7.71 5.60
C THR A 222 -26.27 -7.15 4.18
N LEU A 223 -25.31 -6.25 3.94
CA LEU A 223 -24.99 -5.71 2.62
C LEU A 223 -23.93 -6.57 1.94
N THR A 224 -24.05 -6.67 0.62
CA THR A 224 -23.02 -7.26 -0.24
C THR A 224 -22.56 -6.19 -1.23
N PRO A 225 -21.34 -6.27 -1.77
CA PRO A 225 -20.85 -5.35 -2.80
C PRO A 225 -21.84 -5.23 -3.96
N HIS A 226 -22.41 -6.36 -4.40
CA HIS A 226 -23.42 -6.39 -5.45
C HIS A 226 -24.68 -5.58 -5.11
N LYS A 227 -25.26 -5.74 -3.91
CA LYS A 227 -26.48 -5.01 -3.49
C LYS A 227 -26.26 -3.50 -3.50
N VAL A 228 -25.08 -3.06 -3.07
CA VAL A 228 -24.71 -1.65 -3.02
C VAL A 228 -24.46 -1.12 -4.44
N LEU A 229 -23.62 -1.80 -5.23
CA LEU A 229 -23.24 -1.37 -6.57
C LEU A 229 -24.40 -1.39 -7.59
N GLN A 230 -25.43 -2.18 -7.35
CA GLN A 230 -26.64 -2.19 -8.17
C GLN A 230 -27.46 -0.91 -8.04
N LYS A 231 -27.50 -0.30 -6.84
CA LYS A 231 -28.31 0.89 -6.54
C LYS A 231 -27.48 2.18 -6.51
N PHE A 232 -26.17 2.06 -6.29
CA PHE A 232 -25.25 3.17 -6.17
C PHE A 232 -23.98 2.86 -6.97
N LYS A 233 -23.73 3.63 -8.03
CA LYS A 233 -22.45 3.58 -8.74
C LYS A 233 -21.46 4.51 -8.07
N ILE A 234 -20.37 3.95 -7.55
CA ILE A 234 -19.24 4.73 -7.05
C ILE A 234 -18.60 5.44 -8.24
N ASP A 235 -18.52 6.77 -8.19
CA ASP A 235 -17.72 7.54 -9.13
C ASP A 235 -16.26 7.28 -8.78
N ARG A 236 -15.68 6.29 -9.45
CA ARG A 236 -14.27 5.95 -9.29
C ARG A 236 -13.46 7.15 -9.75
N ASN A 237 -12.55 7.61 -8.89
CA ASN A 237 -11.68 8.70 -9.27
C ASN A 237 -10.89 8.30 -10.51
N LYS A 238 -11.09 8.99 -11.64
CA LYS A 238 -10.40 8.70 -12.92
C LYS A 238 -8.88 8.85 -12.85
N TYR A 239 -8.40 9.47 -11.78
CA TYR A 239 -6.99 9.72 -11.50
C TYR A 239 -6.39 8.73 -10.50
N GLN A 240 -7.18 7.76 -10.03
CA GLN A 240 -6.80 6.76 -9.05
C GLN A 240 -7.05 5.36 -9.57
#